data_AF-A0A1F3ZX98-F1
#
_entry.id   AF-A0A1F3ZX98-F1
#
_cell.length_a   1.000
_cell.length_b   1.000
_cell.length_c   1.000
_cell.angle_alpha   90.00
_cell.angle_beta   90.00
_cell.angle_gamma   90.00
#
_symmetry.space_group_name_H-M   'P 1'
#
loop_
_entity.id
_entity.type
_entity.pdbx_description
1 polymer ?
#
loop_
_entity_poly.entity_id
_entity_poly.type
_entity_poly.pdbx_seq_one_letter_code
_entity_poly.pdbx_strand_id
1 'polypeptide(L)'
;MSEEDTVRNETPTGSDAAVISRPDRWGLLPDQSDGGKHDLKTLFVYWFVQFNPLYFISAFCVLYGVFLVARNIDAFDPGSPERAQFVLFAVIQAYEALIVGGAVFLVNRANAVRPAVLLTLLEAVFLFDCTFRLESIVLVGAIPASFAMGAWLLLAAVKLRVLAAVMRVQLTRWHYTTVIGTALGIVGVIALLSQPGTDKLMMLQLAAWFGTLVMLLLDVRRPRLASMLAQTDDERLRADRCIMAIFRLLAGFYFYHVWSYILLAAGPDIMGAAILPQAGAFFVLHAIVRERAKDTWIFAVLTLIATLPAAVAMPYAMFLLAAVFAYRVWCGARGGLAVGAAFALYAGLWLYGWQGGNQPLPDLPSLWSWRTAALLIILCLIGWLLRDPLAWAILGAGALYAGYRGFEQFFPKSELGLGLLLLAAGFIVFALGLAINWWFRAAPKEPEPPPSPEPPSSPEQNTGT
;
A
#
# COMPACT_ATOMS: atom_id res chain seq x y z
N MET A 1 4.94 -61.71 -44.10
CA MET A 1 6.13 -61.62 -43.23
C MET A 1 6.93 -60.45 -43.74
N SER A 2 6.67 -59.28 -43.17
CA SER A 2 7.25 -57.99 -43.56
C SER A 2 7.56 -57.28 -42.26
N GLU A 3 8.85 -57.05 -42.05
CA GLU A 3 9.45 -56.40 -40.89
C GLU A 3 8.87 -55.00 -40.71
N GLU A 4 8.35 -54.75 -39.50
CA GLU A 4 7.77 -53.50 -39.08
C GLU A 4 8.87 -52.74 -38.32
N ASP A 5 9.56 -51.86 -39.05
CA ASP A 5 10.60 -50.96 -38.54
C ASP A 5 10.03 -50.06 -37.44
N THR A 6 10.27 -50.48 -36.21
CA THR A 6 9.90 -49.77 -35.00
C THR A 6 10.93 -48.67 -34.76
N VAL A 7 10.68 -47.51 -35.38
CA VAL A 7 11.41 -46.27 -35.11
C VAL A 7 11.22 -45.93 -33.62
N ARG A 8 12.24 -46.27 -32.82
CA ARG A 8 12.37 -45.83 -31.43
C ARG A 8 12.51 -44.30 -31.44
N ASN A 9 11.42 -43.63 -31.09
CA ASN A 9 11.47 -42.25 -30.61
C ASN A 9 12.33 -42.22 -29.33
N GLU A 10 13.59 -41.85 -29.50
CA GLU A 10 14.45 -41.42 -28.41
C GLU A 10 13.82 -40.18 -27.78
N THR A 11 13.14 -40.42 -26.66
CA THR A 11 12.68 -39.34 -25.78
C THR A 11 13.95 -38.70 -25.23
N PRO A 12 14.19 -37.40 -25.48
CA PRO A 12 15.36 -36.73 -24.93
C PRO A 12 15.21 -36.74 -23.40
N THR A 13 15.94 -37.64 -22.76
CA THR A 13 16.14 -37.68 -21.29
C THR A 13 17.14 -36.60 -20.88
N GLY A 14 17.01 -35.43 -21.50
CA GLY A 14 17.71 -34.21 -21.14
C GLY A 14 17.09 -33.65 -19.87
N SER A 15 17.66 -34.05 -18.74
CA SER A 15 17.53 -33.40 -17.45
C SER A 15 18.14 -31.98 -17.45
N ASP A 16 17.95 -31.23 -18.53
CA ASP A 16 18.02 -29.76 -18.55
C ASP A 16 16.62 -29.23 -18.19
N ALA A 17 16.06 -29.77 -17.11
CA ALA A 17 15.02 -29.07 -16.39
C ALA A 17 15.68 -27.75 -15.98
N ALA A 18 15.43 -26.71 -16.79
CA ALA A 18 15.86 -25.35 -16.59
C ALA A 18 15.79 -25.12 -15.09
N VAL A 19 16.96 -25.08 -14.45
CA VAL A 19 17.06 -24.87 -13.01
C VAL A 19 16.43 -23.52 -12.83
N ILE A 20 15.14 -23.52 -12.49
CA ILE A 20 14.38 -22.31 -12.19
C ILE A 20 15.14 -21.74 -11.01
N SER A 21 15.98 -20.75 -11.30
CA SER A 21 16.83 -20.09 -10.34
C SER A 21 15.90 -19.64 -9.23
N ARG A 22 16.10 -20.29 -8.08
CA ARG A 22 15.30 -20.09 -6.88
C ARG A 22 15.17 -18.59 -6.65
N PRO A 23 13.96 -18.00 -6.66
CA PRO A 23 13.75 -16.56 -6.48
C PRO A 23 13.97 -16.14 -5.02
N ASP A 24 14.93 -16.77 -4.34
CA ASP A 24 15.10 -16.79 -2.90
C ASP A 24 15.77 -15.50 -2.36
N ARG A 25 16.20 -14.59 -3.24
CA ARG A 25 16.67 -13.26 -2.85
C ARG A 25 15.59 -12.25 -3.15
N TRP A 26 15.11 -11.59 -2.10
CA TRP A 26 14.12 -10.52 -2.07
C TRP A 26 14.45 -9.27 -2.93
N GLY A 27 15.41 -9.33 -3.85
CA GLY A 27 15.95 -8.18 -4.56
C GLY A 27 16.49 -7.12 -3.60
N LEU A 28 16.99 -7.53 -2.43
CA LEU A 28 17.62 -6.62 -1.46
C LEU A 28 19.10 -6.41 -1.78
N LEU A 29 19.70 -7.36 -2.49
CA LEU A 29 21.08 -7.31 -2.95
C LEU A 29 21.08 -7.56 -4.47
N PRO A 30 21.94 -6.87 -5.23
CA PRO A 30 22.12 -7.15 -6.64
C PRO A 30 22.59 -8.61 -6.82
N ASP A 31 22.08 -9.29 -7.84
CA ASP A 31 22.55 -10.64 -8.16
C ASP A 31 24.04 -10.60 -8.51
N GLN A 32 24.79 -11.48 -7.87
CA GLN A 32 26.19 -11.71 -8.19
C GLN A 32 26.26 -13.00 -8.97
N SER A 33 26.69 -12.93 -10.22
CA SER A 33 26.98 -14.12 -11.01
C SER A 33 28.19 -14.88 -10.47
N ASP A 34 29.12 -14.22 -9.75
CA ASP A 34 30.48 -14.76 -9.57
C ASP A 34 30.92 -14.96 -8.10
N GLY A 35 30.01 -14.93 -7.12
CA GLY A 35 30.35 -15.22 -5.71
C GLY A 35 31.32 -14.24 -5.01
N GLY A 36 31.68 -13.12 -5.64
CA GLY A 36 32.55 -12.10 -5.07
C GLY A 36 31.94 -11.34 -3.89
N LYS A 37 32.73 -10.59 -3.11
CA LYS A 37 32.19 -9.70 -2.07
C LYS A 37 31.49 -8.50 -2.72
N HIS A 38 30.35 -8.06 -2.18
CA HIS A 38 29.68 -6.86 -2.67
C HIS A 38 30.53 -5.62 -2.38
N ASP A 39 30.93 -4.89 -3.43
CA ASP A 39 31.50 -3.55 -3.28
C ASP A 39 30.44 -2.60 -2.68
N LEU A 40 30.84 -1.82 -1.68
CA LEU A 40 29.99 -0.81 -1.03
C LEU A 40 29.44 0.20 -2.06
N LYS A 41 30.22 0.52 -3.10
CA LYS A 41 29.76 1.40 -4.18
C LYS A 41 28.57 0.79 -4.93
N THR A 42 28.62 -0.50 -5.23
CA THR A 42 27.52 -1.22 -5.90
C THR A 42 26.28 -1.26 -5.03
N LEU A 43 26.43 -1.50 -3.73
CA LEU A 43 25.31 -1.44 -2.78
C LEU A 43 24.72 -0.03 -2.69
N PHE A 44 25.56 1.01 -2.63
CA PHE A 44 25.12 2.40 -2.59
C PHE A 44 24.32 2.77 -3.85
N VAL A 45 24.84 2.47 -5.04
CA VAL A 45 24.13 2.73 -6.31
C VAL A 45 22.82 1.95 -6.36
N TYR A 46 22.81 0.69 -5.91
CA TYR A 46 21.60 -0.11 -5.85
C TYR A 46 20.53 0.56 -4.98
N TRP A 47 20.85 0.86 -3.73
CA TRP A 47 19.90 1.40 -2.75
C TRP A 47 19.49 2.85 -3.03
N PHE A 48 20.44 3.73 -3.33
CA PHE A 48 20.17 5.18 -3.41
C PHE A 48 19.93 5.70 -4.82
N VAL A 49 20.27 4.95 -5.87
CA VAL A 49 19.98 5.33 -7.26
C VAL A 49 18.80 4.50 -7.78
N GLN A 50 18.88 3.17 -7.73
CA GLN A 50 17.81 2.35 -8.34
C GLN A 50 16.51 2.34 -7.53
N PHE A 51 16.59 2.27 -6.20
CA PHE A 51 15.41 2.31 -5.32
C PHE A 51 15.16 3.69 -4.72
N ASN A 52 16.21 4.47 -4.51
CA ASN A 52 16.19 5.83 -3.97
C ASN A 52 15.10 6.06 -2.89
N PRO A 53 15.34 5.65 -1.63
CA PRO A 53 14.34 5.72 -0.57
C PRO A 53 13.88 7.15 -0.25
N LEU A 54 14.59 8.17 -0.74
CA LEU A 54 14.25 9.57 -0.53
C LEU A 54 12.85 9.91 -1.06
N TYR A 55 12.36 9.23 -2.10
CA TYR A 55 10.99 9.47 -2.59
C TYR A 55 9.92 9.07 -1.58
N PHE A 56 10.11 7.95 -0.88
CA PHE A 56 9.20 7.52 0.18
C PHE A 56 9.30 8.42 1.40
N ILE A 57 10.52 8.80 1.81
CA ILE A 57 10.75 9.74 2.91
C ILE A 57 10.07 11.08 2.59
N SER A 58 10.24 11.58 1.37
CA SER A 58 9.60 12.79 0.88
C SER A 58 8.08 12.73 1.02
N ALA A 59 7.45 11.67 0.49
CA ALA A 59 6.00 11.55 0.59
C ALA A 59 5.52 11.38 2.03
N PHE A 60 6.25 10.66 2.87
CA PHE A 60 5.91 10.55 4.30
C PHE A 60 5.96 11.92 4.98
N CYS A 61 7.01 12.71 4.74
CA CYS A 61 7.12 14.08 5.24
C CYS A 61 5.98 14.96 4.75
N VAL A 62 5.63 14.91 3.46
CA VAL A 62 4.49 15.68 2.93
C VAL A 62 3.17 15.23 3.56
N LEU A 63 2.87 13.94 3.57
CA LEU A 63 1.61 13.41 4.12
C LEU A 63 1.45 13.76 5.60
N TYR A 64 2.49 13.52 6.39
CA TYR A 64 2.45 13.80 7.81
C TYR A 64 2.43 15.31 8.07
N GLY A 65 3.15 16.10 7.28
CA GLY A 65 3.11 17.56 7.31
C GLY A 65 1.71 18.11 7.02
N VAL A 66 1.06 17.64 5.94
CA VAL A 66 -0.33 17.98 5.60
C VAL A 66 -1.26 17.63 6.75
N PHE A 67 -1.13 16.43 7.32
CA PHE A 67 -1.98 15.98 8.43
C PHE A 67 -1.89 16.93 9.64
N LEU A 68 -0.66 17.31 10.04
CA LEU A 68 -0.46 18.22 11.17
C LEU A 68 -0.97 19.63 10.89
N VAL A 69 -0.75 20.16 9.69
CA VAL A 69 -1.26 21.48 9.27
C VAL A 69 -2.78 21.47 9.21
N ALA A 70 -3.38 20.44 8.61
CA ALA A 70 -4.82 20.30 8.48
C ALA A 70 -5.54 20.30 9.85
N ARG A 71 -4.98 19.62 10.85
CA ARG A 71 -5.54 19.57 12.21
C ARG A 71 -5.46 20.91 12.95
N ASN A 72 -4.54 21.77 12.56
CA ASN A 72 -4.27 23.05 13.20
C ASN A 72 -4.56 24.23 12.27
N ILE A 73 -5.43 24.02 11.28
CA ILE A 73 -5.65 24.99 10.21
C ILE A 73 -6.33 26.28 10.71
N ASP A 74 -7.19 26.15 11.72
CA ASP A 74 -7.86 27.28 12.37
C ASP A 74 -6.88 28.19 13.13
N ALA A 75 -5.76 27.64 13.61
CA ALA A 75 -4.69 28.41 14.25
C ALA A 75 -3.82 29.16 13.22
N PHE A 76 -3.80 28.71 11.97
CA PHE A 76 -3.01 29.30 10.89
C PHE A 76 -3.72 30.52 10.27
N ASP A 77 -5.04 30.46 10.09
CA ASP A 77 -5.83 31.57 9.56
C ASP A 77 -7.25 31.62 10.19
N PRO A 78 -7.38 32.22 11.40
CA PRO A 78 -8.66 32.29 12.11
C PRO A 78 -9.74 33.07 11.35
N GLY A 79 -9.35 33.94 10.42
CA GLY A 79 -10.26 34.80 9.66
C GLY A 79 -10.78 34.18 8.36
N SER A 80 -10.07 33.18 7.82
CA SER A 80 -10.49 32.49 6.59
C SER A 80 -9.99 31.03 6.49
N PRO A 81 -10.49 30.11 7.33
CA PRO A 81 -10.09 28.70 7.32
C PRO A 81 -10.31 28.03 5.95
N GLU A 82 -11.31 28.49 5.19
CA GLU A 82 -11.58 28.06 3.81
C GLU A 82 -10.38 28.29 2.88
N ARG A 83 -9.77 29.49 2.95
CA ARG A 83 -8.61 29.84 2.11
C ARG A 83 -7.42 28.96 2.46
N ALA A 84 -7.19 28.72 3.74
CA ALA A 84 -6.12 27.82 4.19
C ALA A 84 -6.32 26.39 3.67
N GLN A 85 -7.56 25.87 3.63
CA GLN A 85 -7.84 24.56 3.05
C GLN A 85 -7.54 24.50 1.55
N PHE A 86 -7.91 25.55 0.78
CA PHE A 86 -7.57 25.63 -0.64
C PHE A 86 -6.07 25.74 -0.91
N VAL A 87 -5.35 26.50 -0.07
CA VAL A 87 -3.89 26.58 -0.15
C VAL A 87 -3.27 25.21 0.11
N LEU A 88 -3.71 24.50 1.15
CA LEU A 88 -3.22 23.16 1.45
C LEU A 88 -3.52 22.17 0.32
N PHE A 89 -4.72 22.22 -0.26
CA PHE A 89 -5.07 21.46 -1.46
C PHE A 89 -4.13 21.78 -2.63
N ALA A 90 -3.87 23.06 -2.90
CA ALA A 90 -2.96 23.48 -3.95
C ALA A 90 -1.52 23.00 -3.73
N VAL A 91 -1.02 23.03 -2.48
CA VAL A 91 0.31 22.51 -2.12
C VAL A 91 0.42 21.01 -2.41
N ILE A 92 -0.61 20.23 -2.08
CA ILE A 92 -0.66 18.79 -2.37
C ILE A 92 -0.67 18.56 -3.88
N GLN A 93 -1.49 19.29 -4.63
CA GLN A 93 -1.54 19.18 -6.08
C GLN A 93 -0.21 19.57 -6.75
N ALA A 94 0.50 20.57 -6.20
CA ALA A 94 1.83 20.94 -6.65
C ALA A 94 2.86 19.82 -6.39
N TYR A 95 2.80 19.17 -5.23
CA TYR A 95 3.64 18.01 -4.92
C TYR A 95 3.37 16.81 -5.84
N GLU A 96 2.10 16.48 -6.08
CA GLU A 96 1.71 15.43 -7.04
C GLU A 96 2.20 15.75 -8.47
N ALA A 97 2.08 17.01 -8.90
CA ALA A 97 2.62 17.46 -10.18
C ALA A 97 4.14 17.28 -10.26
N LEU A 98 4.88 17.49 -9.16
CA LEU A 98 6.31 17.22 -9.09
C LEU A 98 6.61 15.73 -9.15
N ILE A 99 5.82 14.85 -8.50
CA ILE A 99 5.99 13.40 -8.61
C ILE A 99 5.81 12.95 -10.06
N VAL A 100 4.73 13.36 -10.72
CA VAL A 100 4.46 13.03 -12.13
C VAL A 100 5.55 13.60 -13.03
N GLY A 101 5.92 14.87 -12.86
CA GLY A 101 7.00 15.52 -13.60
C GLY A 101 8.35 14.84 -13.39
N GLY A 102 8.64 14.39 -12.17
CA GLY A 102 9.82 13.62 -11.80
C GLY A 102 9.84 12.26 -12.51
N ALA A 103 8.72 11.54 -12.56
CA ALA A 103 8.60 10.29 -13.29
C ALA A 103 8.86 10.49 -14.80
N VAL A 104 8.24 11.53 -15.39
CA VAL A 104 8.47 11.92 -16.80
C VAL A 104 9.95 12.21 -17.04
N PHE A 105 10.57 13.01 -16.18
CA PHE A 105 11.99 13.37 -16.27
C PHE A 105 12.89 12.15 -16.17
N LEU A 106 12.64 11.26 -15.21
CA LEU A 106 13.46 10.06 -14.99
C LEU A 106 13.38 9.10 -16.18
N VAL A 107 12.21 8.91 -16.78
CA VAL A 107 12.07 8.06 -17.99
C VAL A 107 12.71 8.71 -19.20
N ASN A 108 12.38 9.97 -19.49
CA ASN A 108 12.71 10.58 -20.78
C ASN A 108 14.10 11.25 -20.83
N ARG A 109 14.66 11.65 -19.68
CA ARG A 109 15.93 12.39 -19.61
C ARG A 109 17.01 11.65 -18.85
N ALA A 110 16.67 10.96 -17.75
CA ALA A 110 17.65 10.25 -16.94
C ALA A 110 17.81 8.76 -17.31
N ASN A 111 16.93 8.21 -18.15
CA ASN A 111 16.83 6.76 -18.45
C ASN A 111 16.75 5.88 -17.18
N ALA A 112 16.17 6.42 -16.11
CA ALA A 112 16.07 5.79 -14.80
C ALA A 112 14.65 5.22 -14.58
N VAL A 113 14.31 4.17 -15.34
CA VAL A 113 12.95 3.60 -15.36
C VAL A 113 12.51 3.08 -14.00
N ARG A 114 13.39 2.39 -13.25
CA ARG A 114 13.06 1.82 -11.92
C ARG A 114 12.63 2.91 -10.91
N PRO A 115 13.42 3.98 -10.70
CA PRO A 115 12.98 5.15 -9.94
C PRO A 115 11.64 5.75 -10.39
N ALA A 116 11.39 5.81 -11.71
CA ALA A 116 10.14 6.34 -12.24
C ALA A 116 8.92 5.44 -11.93
N VAL A 117 9.10 4.11 -11.93
CA VAL A 117 8.08 3.17 -11.46
C VAL A 117 7.72 3.44 -10.00
N LEU A 118 8.72 3.70 -9.15
CA LEU A 118 8.47 3.99 -7.73
C LEU A 118 7.70 5.30 -7.56
N LEU A 119 8.05 6.36 -8.29
CA LEU A 119 7.27 7.59 -8.31
C LEU A 119 5.83 7.37 -8.83
N THR A 120 5.65 6.50 -9.83
CA THR A 120 4.32 6.15 -10.34
C THR A 120 3.48 5.40 -9.30
N LEU A 121 4.09 4.46 -8.57
CA LEU A 121 3.43 3.74 -7.48
C LEU A 121 3.07 4.68 -6.33
N LEU A 122 3.93 5.64 -6.04
CA LEU A 122 3.70 6.66 -5.03
C LEU A 122 2.56 7.60 -5.45
N GLU A 123 2.56 8.06 -6.70
CA GLU A 123 1.48 8.87 -7.25
C GLU A 123 0.14 8.13 -7.23
N ALA A 124 0.13 6.81 -7.45
CA ALA A 124 -1.10 6.03 -7.33
C ALA A 124 -1.72 6.07 -5.92
N VAL A 125 -0.93 6.34 -4.87
CA VAL A 125 -1.41 6.57 -3.50
C VAL A 125 -2.05 7.95 -3.38
N PHE A 126 -1.43 8.98 -3.95
CA PHE A 126 -1.95 10.36 -3.92
C PHE A 126 -3.17 10.58 -4.83
N LEU A 127 -3.26 9.80 -5.93
CA LEU A 127 -4.34 9.90 -6.92
C LEU A 127 -5.74 9.78 -6.31
N PHE A 128 -5.87 9.11 -5.16
CA PHE A 128 -7.10 8.93 -4.41
C PHE A 128 -7.10 9.68 -3.09
N ASP A 129 -6.66 10.95 -3.09
CA ASP A 129 -6.72 11.87 -1.95
C ASP A 129 -6.53 11.21 -0.58
N CYS A 130 -5.36 10.62 -0.37
CA CYS A 130 -5.02 9.98 0.89
C CYS A 130 -5.01 10.94 2.11
N THR A 131 -5.21 12.24 1.87
CA THR A 131 -5.20 13.33 2.86
C THR A 131 -6.59 13.83 3.28
N PHE A 132 -7.67 13.24 2.74
CA PHE A 132 -9.07 13.60 3.02
C PHE A 132 -9.40 15.08 2.84
N ARG A 133 -8.76 15.71 1.86
CA ARG A 133 -9.02 17.13 1.59
C ARG A 133 -10.37 17.31 0.91
N LEU A 134 -10.81 16.36 0.10
CA LEU A 134 -12.13 16.38 -0.52
C LEU A 134 -13.23 16.44 0.54
N GLU A 135 -13.16 15.61 1.58
CA GLU A 135 -14.11 15.62 2.70
C GLU A 135 -14.09 16.95 3.46
N SER A 136 -12.88 17.48 3.72
CA SER A 136 -12.72 18.75 4.44
C SER A 136 -13.32 19.93 3.68
N ILE A 137 -13.11 19.98 2.36
CA ILE A 137 -13.61 21.07 1.51
C ILE A 137 -15.14 21.05 1.41
N VAL A 138 -15.80 19.90 1.53
CA VAL A 138 -17.29 19.89 1.52
C VAL A 138 -17.89 20.63 2.70
N LEU A 139 -17.17 20.67 3.82
CA LEU A 139 -17.61 21.42 5.01
C LEU A 139 -17.58 22.94 4.80
N VAL A 140 -16.82 23.43 3.81
CA VAL A 140 -16.72 24.86 3.46
C VAL A 140 -17.98 25.35 2.72
N GLY A 141 -18.59 24.50 1.89
CA GLY A 141 -19.82 24.84 1.18
C GLY A 141 -19.98 24.12 -0.16
N ALA A 142 -21.23 23.95 -0.60
CA ALA A 142 -21.57 23.11 -1.75
C ALA A 142 -20.94 23.57 -3.08
N ILE A 143 -20.91 24.88 -3.34
CA ILE A 143 -20.39 25.42 -4.62
C ILE A 143 -18.86 25.27 -4.69
N PRO A 144 -18.06 25.79 -3.73
CA PRO A 144 -16.60 25.61 -3.76
C PRO A 144 -16.18 24.13 -3.75
N ALA A 145 -16.91 23.29 -3.01
CA ALA A 145 -16.67 21.85 -2.98
C ALA A 145 -16.89 21.17 -4.33
N SER A 146 -17.98 21.51 -5.03
CA SER A 146 -18.25 20.96 -6.37
C SER A 146 -17.14 21.31 -7.36
N PHE A 147 -16.64 22.55 -7.32
CA PHE A 147 -15.50 22.96 -8.14
C PHE A 147 -14.21 22.21 -7.78
N ALA A 148 -13.89 22.08 -6.49
CA ALA A 148 -12.70 21.36 -6.04
C ALA A 148 -12.74 19.87 -6.43
N MET A 149 -13.88 19.22 -6.25
CA MET A 149 -14.10 17.83 -6.65
C MET A 149 -14.00 17.64 -8.16
N GLY A 150 -14.61 18.53 -8.95
CA GLY A 150 -14.51 18.51 -10.40
C GLY A 150 -13.07 18.71 -10.90
N ALA A 151 -12.35 19.69 -10.31
CA ALA A 151 -10.95 19.92 -10.60
C ALA A 151 -10.09 18.72 -10.24
N TRP A 152 -10.32 18.11 -9.08
CA TRP A 152 -9.61 16.90 -8.65
C TRP A 152 -9.85 15.71 -9.58
N LEU A 153 -11.09 15.45 -9.99
CA LEU A 153 -11.42 14.38 -10.95
C LEU A 153 -10.73 14.59 -12.30
N LEU A 154 -10.73 15.84 -12.79
CA LEU A 154 -10.03 16.19 -14.02
C LEU A 154 -8.53 15.96 -13.89
N LEU A 155 -7.92 16.43 -12.79
CA LEU A 155 -6.50 16.22 -12.51
C LEU A 155 -6.16 14.73 -12.39
N ALA A 156 -6.99 13.93 -11.73
CA ALA A 156 -6.80 12.49 -11.62
C ALA A 156 -6.82 11.82 -13.01
N ALA A 157 -7.74 12.20 -13.90
CA ALA A 157 -7.77 11.70 -15.27
C ALA A 157 -6.53 12.10 -16.08
N VAL A 158 -6.09 13.36 -15.95
CA VAL A 158 -4.88 13.86 -16.62
C VAL A 158 -3.64 13.11 -16.12
N LYS A 159 -3.45 13.00 -14.80
CA LYS A 159 -2.32 12.29 -14.18
C LYS A 159 -2.27 10.83 -14.61
N LEU A 160 -3.41 10.12 -14.53
CA LEU A 160 -3.49 8.73 -14.99
C LEU A 160 -3.06 8.59 -16.45
N ARG A 161 -3.50 9.51 -17.32
CA ARG A 161 -3.13 9.48 -18.74
C ARG A 161 -1.66 9.79 -18.97
N VAL A 162 -1.09 10.77 -18.25
CA VAL A 162 0.34 11.12 -18.32
C VAL A 162 1.18 9.95 -17.84
N LEU A 163 0.87 9.36 -16.68
CA LEU A 163 1.59 8.19 -16.16
C LEU A 163 1.52 7.01 -17.11
N ALA A 164 0.34 6.71 -17.67
CA ALA A 164 0.18 5.64 -18.65
C ALA A 164 1.03 5.88 -19.91
N ALA A 165 1.07 7.12 -20.41
CA ALA A 165 1.87 7.49 -21.56
C ALA A 165 3.39 7.37 -21.26
N VAL A 166 3.83 7.91 -20.13
CA VAL A 166 5.24 7.88 -19.68
C VAL A 166 5.73 6.46 -19.46
N MET A 167 4.93 5.64 -18.78
CA MET A 167 5.23 4.25 -18.50
C MET A 167 4.96 3.32 -19.69
N ARG A 168 4.51 3.89 -20.82
CA ARG A 168 4.12 3.18 -22.05
C ARG A 168 3.21 1.99 -21.77
N VAL A 169 2.27 2.19 -20.86
CA VAL A 169 1.28 1.20 -20.42
C VAL A 169 0.04 1.32 -21.29
N GLN A 170 -0.36 0.21 -21.90
CA GLN A 170 -1.56 0.17 -22.74
C GLN A 170 -2.82 0.01 -21.88
N LEU A 171 -3.36 1.13 -21.39
CA LEU A 171 -4.62 1.13 -20.68
C LEU A 171 -5.81 0.97 -21.65
N THR A 172 -6.52 -0.16 -21.55
CA THR A 172 -7.81 -0.34 -22.24
C THR A 172 -8.89 0.56 -21.64
N ARG A 173 -10.00 0.79 -22.36
CA ARG A 173 -11.13 1.61 -21.89
C ARG A 173 -11.64 1.18 -20.51
N TRP A 174 -11.70 -0.13 -20.27
CA TRP A 174 -12.16 -0.67 -18.98
C TRP A 174 -11.29 -0.20 -17.81
N HIS A 175 -9.96 -0.24 -17.95
CA HIS A 175 -9.05 0.21 -16.89
C HIS A 175 -9.30 1.68 -16.51
N TYR A 176 -9.46 2.55 -17.52
CA TYR A 176 -9.84 3.94 -17.29
C TYR A 176 -11.18 4.06 -16.59
N THR A 177 -12.21 3.34 -17.05
CA THR A 177 -13.53 3.40 -16.42
C THR A 177 -13.52 2.88 -14.99
N THR A 178 -12.67 1.90 -14.65
CA THR A 178 -12.57 1.42 -13.27
C THR A 178 -11.90 2.45 -12.36
N VAL A 179 -10.79 3.05 -12.80
CA VAL A 179 -10.09 4.07 -12.02
C VAL A 179 -10.95 5.32 -11.82
N ILE A 180 -11.44 5.89 -12.92
CA ILE A 180 -12.25 7.11 -12.89
C ILE A 180 -13.62 6.84 -12.28
N GLY A 181 -14.21 5.67 -12.53
CA GLY A 181 -15.47 5.26 -11.89
C GLY A 181 -15.34 5.13 -10.38
N THR A 182 -14.19 4.65 -9.87
CA THR A 182 -13.96 4.60 -8.42
C THR A 182 -13.74 5.99 -7.83
N ALA A 183 -12.98 6.86 -8.52
CA ALA A 183 -12.81 8.26 -8.13
C ALA A 183 -14.15 9.03 -8.11
N LEU A 184 -14.99 8.83 -9.13
CA LEU A 184 -16.37 9.33 -9.17
C LEU A 184 -17.22 8.76 -8.04
N GLY A 185 -17.05 7.48 -7.72
CA GLY A 185 -17.70 6.83 -6.58
C GLY A 185 -17.36 7.52 -5.26
N ILE A 186 -16.09 7.87 -5.03
CA ILE A 186 -15.65 8.63 -3.85
C ILE A 186 -16.35 9.99 -3.80
N VAL A 187 -16.27 10.76 -4.89
CA VAL A 187 -16.91 12.09 -4.99
C VAL A 187 -18.42 12.00 -4.76
N GLY A 188 -19.09 11.03 -5.38
CA GLY A 188 -20.53 10.81 -5.25
C GLY A 188 -20.94 10.44 -3.82
N VAL A 189 -20.17 9.56 -3.17
CA VAL A 189 -20.40 9.19 -1.77
C VAL A 189 -20.26 10.41 -0.86
N ILE A 190 -19.18 11.19 -0.99
CA ILE A 190 -18.97 12.39 -0.17
C ILE A 190 -20.10 13.41 -0.40
N ALA A 191 -20.48 13.65 -1.66
CA ALA A 191 -21.55 14.59 -2.00
C ALA A 191 -22.90 14.17 -1.40
N LEU A 192 -23.29 12.89 -1.55
CA LEU A 192 -24.55 12.35 -1.01
C LEU A 192 -24.58 12.38 0.52
N LEU A 193 -23.48 12.01 1.16
CA LEU A 193 -23.34 12.03 2.62
C LEU A 193 -23.36 13.46 3.20
N SER A 194 -23.13 14.48 2.37
CA SER A 194 -23.16 15.88 2.77
C SER A 194 -24.53 16.55 2.58
N GLN A 195 -25.47 15.88 1.91
CA GLN A 195 -26.82 16.40 1.72
C GLN A 195 -27.67 16.28 3.01
N PRO A 196 -28.40 17.33 3.40
CA PRO A 196 -29.38 17.24 4.48
C PRO A 196 -30.48 16.22 4.12
N GLY A 197 -30.79 15.30 5.04
CA GLY A 197 -31.86 14.32 4.87
C GLY A 197 -31.44 12.97 4.28
N THR A 198 -30.20 12.81 3.83
CA THR A 198 -29.67 11.50 3.43
C THR A 198 -29.57 10.57 4.66
N ASP A 199 -30.10 9.35 4.55
CA ASP A 199 -29.81 8.27 5.50
C ASP A 199 -28.33 7.86 5.35
N LYS A 200 -27.48 8.46 6.19
CA LYS A 200 -26.04 8.24 6.18
C LYS A 200 -25.67 6.78 6.40
N LEU A 201 -26.41 6.06 7.25
CA LEU A 201 -26.12 4.66 7.54
C LEU A 201 -26.34 3.80 6.31
N MET A 202 -27.51 3.93 5.66
CA MET A 202 -27.81 3.23 4.42
C MET A 202 -26.78 3.56 3.33
N MET A 203 -26.44 4.84 3.16
CA MET A 203 -25.48 5.27 2.15
C MET A 203 -24.08 4.69 2.38
N LEU A 204 -23.61 4.65 3.63
CA LEU A 204 -22.34 4.03 4.00
C LEU A 204 -22.33 2.52 3.80
N GLN A 205 -23.46 1.84 4.01
CA GLN A 205 -23.60 0.41 3.71
C GLN A 205 -23.55 0.14 2.21
N LEU A 206 -24.28 0.93 1.41
CA LEU A 206 -24.25 0.84 -0.05
C LEU A 206 -22.83 1.09 -0.60
N ALA A 207 -22.12 2.08 -0.05
CA ALA A 207 -20.74 2.36 -0.40
C ALA A 207 -19.83 1.15 -0.10
N ALA A 208 -19.94 0.54 1.08
CA ALA A 208 -19.15 -0.65 1.44
C ALA A 208 -19.35 -1.82 0.46
N TRP A 209 -20.61 -2.10 0.11
CA TRP A 209 -20.94 -3.17 -0.85
C TRP A 209 -20.46 -2.86 -2.26
N PHE A 210 -20.59 -1.60 -2.69
CA PHE A 210 -20.05 -1.14 -3.96
C PHE A 210 -18.53 -1.34 -4.04
N GLY A 211 -17.78 -0.89 -3.02
CA GLY A 211 -16.32 -1.09 -2.95
C GLY A 211 -15.94 -2.57 -2.98
N THR A 212 -16.72 -3.42 -2.30
CA THR A 212 -16.51 -4.88 -2.28
C THR A 212 -16.74 -5.51 -3.65
N LEU A 213 -17.79 -5.08 -4.35
CA LEU A 213 -18.07 -5.54 -5.72
C LEU A 213 -16.98 -5.12 -6.69
N VAL A 214 -16.49 -3.87 -6.59
CA VAL A 214 -15.36 -3.38 -7.40
C VAL A 214 -14.12 -4.23 -7.16
N MET A 215 -13.81 -4.58 -5.90
CA MET A 215 -12.70 -5.47 -5.57
C MET A 215 -12.85 -6.87 -6.16
N LEU A 216 -14.02 -7.49 -6.02
CA LEU A 216 -14.31 -8.81 -6.60
C LEU A 216 -14.15 -8.76 -8.12
N LEU A 217 -14.67 -7.72 -8.76
CA LEU A 217 -14.58 -7.55 -10.20
C LEU A 217 -13.14 -7.39 -10.67
N LEU A 218 -12.33 -6.62 -9.93
CA LEU A 218 -10.89 -6.46 -10.19
C LEU A 218 -10.13 -7.78 -10.04
N ASP A 219 -10.43 -8.57 -9.02
CA ASP A 219 -9.75 -9.84 -8.76
C ASP A 219 -10.15 -10.93 -9.77
N VAL A 220 -11.43 -11.01 -10.14
CA VAL A 220 -11.93 -11.93 -11.18
C VAL A 220 -11.36 -11.59 -12.55
N ARG A 221 -11.28 -10.30 -12.89
CA ARG A 221 -10.79 -9.86 -14.21
C ARG A 221 -9.29 -9.94 -14.36
N ARG A 222 -8.53 -9.85 -13.25
CA ARG A 222 -7.06 -9.83 -13.21
C ARG A 222 -6.48 -8.90 -14.29
N PRO A 223 -6.55 -7.57 -14.11
CA PRO A 223 -6.14 -6.61 -15.13
C PRO A 223 -4.69 -6.90 -15.54
N ARG A 224 -4.51 -7.41 -16.77
CA ARG A 224 -3.21 -7.58 -17.42
C ARG A 224 -2.96 -6.35 -18.25
N LEU A 225 -1.87 -5.65 -17.98
CA LEU A 225 -1.47 -4.47 -18.71
C LEU A 225 -0.10 -4.73 -19.30
N ALA A 226 0.03 -4.57 -20.62
CA ALA A 226 1.31 -4.61 -21.27
C ALA A 226 2.00 -3.23 -21.12
N SER A 227 3.23 -3.23 -20.63
CA SER A 227 4.13 -2.07 -20.74
C SER A 227 5.21 -2.37 -21.77
N MET A 228 5.42 -1.46 -22.71
CA MET A 228 6.53 -1.56 -23.68
C MET A 228 7.92 -1.36 -23.03
N LEU A 229 7.96 -0.89 -21.78
CA LEU A 229 9.23 -0.72 -21.04
C LEU A 229 9.73 -2.05 -20.42
N ALA A 230 8.87 -3.08 -20.34
CA ALA A 230 9.24 -4.38 -19.83
C ALA A 230 9.71 -5.30 -20.98
N GLN A 231 11.03 -5.35 -21.18
CA GLN A 231 11.63 -6.08 -22.30
C GLN A 231 11.86 -7.55 -21.94
N THR A 232 12.19 -7.82 -20.68
CA THR A 232 12.43 -9.17 -20.15
C THR A 232 11.19 -9.75 -19.48
N ASP A 233 11.09 -11.08 -19.38
CA ASP A 233 9.96 -11.74 -18.70
C ASP A 233 9.89 -11.40 -17.20
N ASP A 234 11.05 -11.22 -16.57
CA ASP A 234 11.14 -10.75 -15.18
C ASP A 234 10.59 -9.35 -15.00
N GLU A 235 10.88 -8.43 -15.92
CA GLU A 235 10.33 -7.07 -15.91
C GLU A 235 8.83 -7.08 -16.14
N ARG A 236 8.33 -7.94 -17.04
CA ARG A 236 6.89 -8.10 -17.29
C ARG A 236 6.18 -8.61 -16.04
N LEU A 237 6.73 -9.61 -15.37
CA LEU A 237 6.20 -10.14 -14.12
C LEU A 237 6.16 -9.06 -13.01
N ARG A 238 7.21 -8.23 -12.91
CA ARG A 238 7.24 -7.11 -11.96
C ARG A 238 6.22 -6.03 -12.31
N ALA A 239 6.10 -5.68 -13.59
CA ALA A 239 5.10 -4.72 -14.07
C ALA A 239 3.68 -5.21 -13.74
N ASP A 240 3.36 -6.47 -14.04
CA ASP A 240 2.08 -7.09 -13.70
C ASP A 240 1.78 -7.02 -12.20
N ARG A 241 2.77 -7.31 -11.35
CA ARG A 241 2.63 -7.18 -9.88
C ARG A 241 2.37 -5.74 -9.45
N CYS A 242 3.08 -4.77 -10.02
CA CYS A 242 2.90 -3.35 -9.74
C CYS A 242 1.50 -2.88 -10.15
N ILE A 243 1.05 -3.29 -11.33
CA ILE A 243 -0.29 -2.98 -11.86
C ILE A 243 -1.37 -3.56 -10.94
N MET A 244 -1.26 -4.84 -10.58
CA MET A 244 -2.18 -5.45 -9.62
C MET A 244 -2.15 -4.73 -8.27
N ALA A 245 -0.98 -4.30 -7.81
CA ALA A 245 -0.85 -3.52 -6.58
C ALA A 245 -1.56 -2.17 -6.69
N ILE A 246 -1.43 -1.44 -7.81
CA ILE A 246 -2.14 -0.17 -8.05
C ILE A 246 -3.65 -0.36 -7.98
N PHE A 247 -4.21 -1.36 -8.67
CA PHE A 247 -5.66 -1.62 -8.64
C PHE A 247 -6.17 -2.06 -7.26
N ARG A 248 -5.32 -2.71 -6.46
CA ARG A 248 -5.64 -3.03 -5.06
C ARG A 248 -5.53 -1.82 -4.16
N LEU A 249 -4.51 -0.96 -4.34
CA LEU A 249 -4.34 0.30 -3.62
C LEU A 249 -5.53 1.22 -3.88
N LEU A 250 -5.79 1.55 -5.14
CA LEU A 250 -7.09 1.33 -5.75
C LEU A 250 -8.33 1.40 -4.84
N ALA A 251 -8.99 0.26 -4.82
CA ALA A 251 -10.18 0.09 -4.03
C ALA A 251 -9.88 0.05 -2.51
N GLY A 252 -8.62 -0.14 -2.09
CA GLY A 252 -8.22 0.10 -0.70
C GLY A 252 -8.43 1.56 -0.28
N PHE A 253 -8.08 2.51 -1.15
CA PHE A 253 -8.32 3.94 -0.96
C PHE A 253 -9.80 4.30 -0.97
N TYR A 254 -10.59 3.62 -1.81
CA TYR A 254 -12.05 3.76 -1.74
C TYR A 254 -12.57 3.43 -0.33
N PHE A 255 -12.18 2.29 0.23
CA PHE A 255 -12.57 1.93 1.61
C PHE A 255 -12.00 2.90 2.63
N TYR A 256 -10.76 3.36 2.45
CA TYR A 256 -10.13 4.37 3.30
C TYR A 256 -10.96 5.66 3.38
N HIS A 257 -11.49 6.17 2.27
CA HIS A 257 -12.42 7.31 2.26
C HIS A 257 -13.73 7.03 2.98
N VAL A 258 -14.35 5.88 2.69
CA VAL A 258 -15.60 5.50 3.34
C VAL A 258 -15.42 5.36 4.86
N TRP A 259 -14.33 4.74 5.30
CA TRP A 259 -13.97 4.62 6.71
C TRP A 259 -13.67 5.98 7.32
N SER A 260 -12.92 6.84 6.67
CA SER A 260 -12.65 8.15 7.26
C SER A 260 -13.87 9.04 7.35
N TYR A 261 -14.82 8.95 6.43
CA TYR A 261 -16.10 9.62 6.64
C TYR A 261 -16.82 9.07 7.89
N ILE A 262 -16.85 7.73 8.06
CA ILE A 262 -17.43 7.09 9.25
C ILE A 262 -16.77 7.61 10.54
N LEU A 263 -15.45 7.75 10.52
CA LEU A 263 -14.66 8.06 11.70
C LEU A 263 -14.61 9.56 12.02
N LEU A 264 -14.68 10.42 11.00
CA LEU A 264 -14.52 11.87 11.16
C LEU A 264 -15.85 12.63 11.14
N ALA A 265 -16.87 12.12 10.45
CA ALA A 265 -18.10 12.87 10.16
C ALA A 265 -19.39 12.17 10.60
N ALA A 266 -19.38 10.85 10.84
CA ALA A 266 -20.57 10.15 11.32
C ALA A 266 -20.76 10.32 12.83
N GLY A 267 -22.01 10.45 13.27
CA GLY A 267 -22.33 10.43 14.70
C GLY A 267 -22.00 9.07 15.33
N PRO A 268 -21.79 9.00 16.66
CA PRO A 268 -21.40 7.78 17.37
C PRO A 268 -22.30 6.57 17.06
N ASP A 269 -23.62 6.80 16.97
CA ASP A 269 -24.62 5.76 16.70
C ASP A 269 -24.45 5.16 15.29
N ILE A 270 -24.13 6.01 14.31
CA ILE A 270 -23.90 5.61 12.91
C ILE A 270 -22.54 4.92 12.79
N MET A 271 -21.55 5.39 13.52
CA MET A 271 -20.18 4.88 13.46
C MET A 271 -20.12 3.39 13.81
N GLY A 272 -20.71 2.98 14.94
CA GLY A 272 -20.76 1.57 15.34
C GLY A 272 -21.55 0.71 14.34
N ALA A 273 -22.71 1.20 13.90
CA ALA A 273 -23.59 0.48 12.97
C ALA A 273 -23.01 0.36 11.55
N ALA A 274 -22.16 1.29 11.12
CA ALA A 274 -21.53 1.28 9.80
C ALA A 274 -20.27 0.40 9.76
N ILE A 275 -19.44 0.42 10.81
CA ILE A 275 -18.16 -0.33 10.85
C ILE A 275 -18.39 -1.84 10.72
N LEU A 276 -19.41 -2.39 11.39
CA LEU A 276 -19.63 -3.83 11.44
C LEU A 276 -19.98 -4.44 10.06
N PRO A 277 -20.93 -3.90 9.27
CA PRO A 277 -21.17 -4.32 7.89
C PRO A 277 -19.96 -4.13 6.98
N GLN A 278 -19.15 -3.07 7.16
CA GLN A 278 -17.95 -2.85 6.35
C GLN A 278 -16.89 -3.92 6.61
N ALA A 279 -16.64 -4.20 7.89
CA ALA A 279 -15.74 -5.27 8.31
C ALA A 279 -16.25 -6.64 7.84
N GLY A 280 -17.58 -6.84 7.84
CA GLY A 280 -18.23 -8.02 7.29
C GLY A 280 -18.05 -8.17 5.78
N ALA A 281 -18.25 -7.09 5.00
CA ALA A 281 -18.07 -7.10 3.55
C ALA A 281 -16.60 -7.37 3.17
N PHE A 282 -15.66 -6.75 3.89
CA PHE A 282 -14.23 -7.02 3.73
C PHE A 282 -13.88 -8.46 4.15
N PHE A 283 -14.47 -8.97 5.23
CA PHE A 283 -14.29 -10.34 5.69
C PHE A 283 -14.77 -11.34 4.64
N VAL A 284 -15.95 -11.13 4.04
CA VAL A 284 -16.48 -11.98 2.97
C VAL A 284 -15.55 -11.96 1.76
N LEU A 285 -15.07 -10.77 1.35
CA LEU A 285 -14.07 -10.64 0.29
C LEU A 285 -12.80 -11.45 0.62
N HIS A 286 -12.32 -11.37 1.86
CA HIS A 286 -11.11 -12.03 2.31
C HIS A 286 -11.26 -13.55 2.40
N ALA A 287 -12.39 -14.02 2.95
CA ALA A 287 -12.72 -15.43 3.12
C ALA A 287 -12.89 -16.13 1.76
N ILE A 288 -13.44 -15.43 0.77
CA ILE A 288 -13.65 -15.97 -0.58
C ILE A 288 -12.35 -16.01 -1.39
N VAL A 289 -11.47 -15.01 -1.23
CA VAL A 289 -10.38 -14.79 -2.21
C VAL A 289 -9.02 -15.37 -1.77
N ARG A 290 -8.75 -15.63 -0.48
CA ARG A 290 -7.36 -15.98 -0.05
C ARG A 290 -7.20 -17.04 1.04
N GLU A 291 -6.26 -17.96 0.78
CA GLU A 291 -5.96 -19.11 1.66
C GLU A 291 -4.69 -18.93 2.53
N ARG A 292 -3.90 -17.87 2.39
CA ARG A 292 -2.59 -17.77 3.06
C ARG A 292 -2.68 -17.08 4.42
N ALA A 293 -2.01 -17.64 5.43
CA ALA A 293 -1.97 -17.08 6.79
C ALA A 293 -1.47 -15.62 6.86
N LYS A 294 -0.56 -15.22 5.96
CA LYS A 294 -0.06 -13.85 5.85
C LYS A 294 -1.20 -12.86 5.57
N ASP A 295 -2.16 -13.24 4.72
CA ASP A 295 -3.26 -12.38 4.34
C ASP A 295 -4.20 -12.14 5.54
N THR A 296 -4.43 -13.15 6.39
CA THR A 296 -5.20 -13.02 7.63
C THR A 296 -4.58 -12.01 8.61
N TRP A 297 -3.24 -12.01 8.75
CA TRP A 297 -2.55 -11.03 9.56
C TRP A 297 -2.66 -9.61 8.99
N ILE A 298 -2.57 -9.45 7.66
CA ILE A 298 -2.77 -8.17 7.01
C ILE A 298 -4.19 -7.66 7.29
N PHE A 299 -5.21 -8.51 7.16
CA PHE A 299 -6.59 -8.15 7.51
C PHE A 299 -6.69 -7.67 8.95
N ALA A 300 -6.12 -8.42 9.90
CA ALA A 300 -6.15 -8.05 11.30
C ALA A 300 -5.54 -6.67 11.56
N VAL A 301 -4.35 -6.40 11.02
CA VAL A 301 -3.70 -5.08 11.13
C VAL A 301 -4.59 -3.98 10.56
N LEU A 302 -5.18 -4.20 9.38
CA LEU A 302 -6.06 -3.21 8.74
C LEU A 302 -7.33 -2.96 9.55
N THR A 303 -7.97 -4.01 10.08
CA THR A 303 -9.14 -3.87 10.96
C THR A 303 -8.81 -3.10 12.22
N LEU A 304 -7.66 -3.37 12.86
CA LEU A 304 -7.23 -2.64 14.05
C LEU A 304 -6.99 -1.17 13.77
N ILE A 305 -6.29 -0.85 12.67
CA ILE A 305 -6.07 0.53 12.23
C ILE A 305 -7.40 1.24 11.98
N ALA A 306 -8.35 0.57 11.33
CA ALA A 306 -9.67 1.11 11.04
C ALA A 306 -10.47 1.47 12.31
N THR A 307 -10.28 0.71 13.38
CA THR A 307 -10.98 0.95 14.65
C THR A 307 -10.29 1.93 15.59
N LEU A 308 -9.06 2.36 15.32
CA LEU A 308 -8.35 3.33 16.17
C LEU A 308 -9.15 4.62 16.41
N PRO A 309 -9.81 5.23 15.40
CA PRO A 309 -10.56 6.46 15.62
C PRO A 309 -11.96 6.21 16.22
N ALA A 310 -12.46 4.98 16.13
CA ALA A 310 -13.72 4.53 16.71
C ALA A 310 -13.46 3.62 17.91
N ALA A 311 -12.96 4.20 19.00
CA ALA A 311 -12.61 3.45 20.21
C ALA A 311 -13.74 2.53 20.73
N VAL A 312 -15.01 2.93 20.58
CA VAL A 312 -16.19 2.10 20.90
C VAL A 312 -16.30 0.82 20.04
N ALA A 313 -15.77 0.84 18.82
CA ALA A 313 -15.77 -0.29 17.89
C ALA A 313 -14.61 -1.27 18.14
N MET A 314 -13.57 -0.82 18.84
CA MET A 314 -12.35 -1.60 19.12
C MET A 314 -12.63 -2.97 19.77
N PRO A 315 -13.46 -3.10 20.84
CA PRO A 315 -13.74 -4.43 21.40
C PRO A 315 -14.42 -5.36 20.40
N TYR A 316 -15.34 -4.86 19.58
CA TYR A 316 -16.03 -5.67 18.57
C TYR A 316 -15.09 -6.12 17.45
N ALA A 317 -14.21 -5.24 17.00
CA ALA A 317 -13.16 -5.58 16.04
C ALA A 317 -12.23 -6.67 16.60
N MET A 318 -11.82 -6.56 17.86
CA MET A 318 -11.01 -7.57 18.53
C MET A 318 -11.69 -8.94 18.59
N PHE A 319 -13.00 -8.99 18.88
CA PHE A 319 -13.76 -10.23 18.83
C PHE A 319 -13.90 -10.81 17.42
N LEU A 320 -14.14 -9.95 16.42
CA LEU A 320 -14.18 -10.38 15.02
C LEU A 320 -12.84 -10.99 14.61
N LEU A 321 -11.73 -10.32 14.93
CA LEU A 321 -10.38 -10.82 14.63
C LEU A 321 -10.07 -12.13 15.34
N ALA A 322 -10.49 -12.27 16.60
CA ALA A 322 -10.37 -13.53 17.33
C ALA A 322 -11.12 -14.67 16.59
N ALA A 323 -12.35 -14.41 16.13
CA ALA A 323 -13.13 -15.38 15.37
C ALA A 323 -12.49 -15.72 14.02
N VAL A 324 -12.00 -14.72 13.28
CA VAL A 324 -11.31 -14.93 11.99
C VAL A 324 -10.06 -15.77 12.19
N PHE A 325 -9.21 -15.42 13.16
CA PHE A 325 -8.00 -16.16 13.44
C PHE A 325 -8.30 -17.60 13.88
N ALA A 326 -9.27 -17.80 14.79
CA ALA A 326 -9.68 -19.12 15.25
C ALA A 326 -10.23 -19.99 14.11
N TYR A 327 -11.07 -19.42 13.24
CA TYR A 327 -11.57 -20.12 12.05
C TYR A 327 -10.42 -20.56 11.13
N ARG A 328 -9.43 -19.69 10.89
CA ARG A 328 -8.28 -20.04 10.05
C ARG A 328 -7.41 -21.13 10.68
N VAL A 329 -7.20 -21.09 12.00
CA VAL A 329 -6.50 -22.16 12.73
C VAL A 329 -7.26 -23.48 12.59
N TRP A 330 -8.59 -23.46 12.74
CA TRP A 330 -9.43 -24.64 12.52
C TRP A 330 -9.24 -25.21 11.11
N CYS A 331 -9.21 -24.35 10.09
CA CYS A 331 -8.97 -24.76 8.70
C CYS A 331 -7.52 -25.23 8.40
N GLY A 332 -6.70 -25.49 9.42
CA GLY A 332 -5.36 -26.06 9.27
C GLY A 332 -4.24 -25.04 9.06
N ALA A 333 -4.49 -23.75 9.33
CA ALA A 333 -3.45 -22.73 9.23
C ALA A 333 -2.48 -22.76 10.44
N ARG A 334 -1.27 -22.20 10.25
CA ARG A 334 -0.13 -22.30 11.18
C ARG A 334 -0.36 -21.66 12.56
N GLY A 335 0.45 -22.09 13.53
CA GLY A 335 0.38 -21.71 14.95
C GLY A 335 0.39 -20.20 15.26
N GLY A 336 1.04 -19.37 14.45
CA GLY A 336 1.02 -17.92 14.65
C GLY A 336 -0.38 -17.33 14.69
N LEU A 337 -1.34 -17.84 13.90
CA LEU A 337 -2.72 -17.34 13.93
C LEU A 337 -3.43 -17.67 15.26
N ALA A 338 -3.03 -18.72 15.96
CA ALA A 338 -3.55 -19.01 17.31
C ALA A 338 -3.09 -17.95 18.32
N VAL A 339 -1.85 -17.46 18.19
CA VAL A 339 -1.34 -16.30 18.97
C VAL A 339 -2.20 -15.07 18.71
N GLY A 340 -2.47 -14.78 17.43
CA GLY A 340 -3.34 -13.70 17.01
C GLY A 340 -4.74 -13.81 17.60
N ALA A 341 -5.35 -15.00 17.55
CA ALA A 341 -6.68 -15.27 18.10
C ALA A 341 -6.74 -14.97 19.61
N ALA A 342 -5.77 -15.50 20.36
CA ALA A 342 -5.69 -15.32 21.80
C ALA A 342 -5.50 -13.85 22.20
N PHE A 343 -4.59 -13.15 21.52
CA PHE A 343 -4.30 -11.74 21.80
C PHE A 343 -5.51 -10.85 21.46
N ALA A 344 -6.15 -11.09 20.31
CA ALA A 344 -7.35 -10.37 19.92
C ALA A 344 -8.49 -10.62 20.91
N LEU A 345 -8.72 -11.86 21.34
CA LEU A 345 -9.74 -12.17 22.36
C LEU A 345 -9.46 -11.46 23.69
N TYR A 346 -8.21 -11.49 24.17
CA TYR A 346 -7.81 -10.79 25.38
C TYR A 346 -8.04 -9.29 25.27
N ALA A 347 -7.62 -8.67 24.18
CA ALA A 347 -7.81 -7.24 23.93
C ALA A 347 -9.30 -6.89 23.85
N GLY A 348 -10.12 -7.73 23.22
CA GLY A 348 -11.58 -7.55 23.16
C GLY A 348 -12.23 -7.60 24.54
N LEU A 349 -11.84 -8.55 25.39
CA LEU A 349 -12.31 -8.67 26.77
C LEU A 349 -11.82 -7.53 27.67
N TRP A 350 -10.59 -7.05 27.47
CA TRP A 350 -10.06 -5.90 28.20
C TRP A 350 -10.83 -4.63 27.87
N LEU A 351 -11.12 -4.41 26.59
CA LEU A 351 -11.82 -3.22 26.10
C LEU A 351 -13.35 -3.34 26.19
N TYR A 352 -13.90 -4.47 26.63
CA TYR A 352 -15.34 -4.66 26.72
C TYR A 352 -15.97 -3.68 27.71
N GLY A 353 -16.96 -2.93 27.23
CA GLY A 353 -17.61 -1.85 27.99
C GLY A 353 -16.90 -0.50 27.92
N TRP A 354 -15.71 -0.42 27.32
CA TRP A 354 -15.05 0.86 27.05
C TRP A 354 -15.72 1.54 25.85
N GLN A 355 -16.18 2.77 26.05
CA GLN A 355 -16.87 3.54 25.02
C GLN A 355 -15.93 4.48 24.26
N GLY A 356 -14.68 4.64 24.70
CA GLY A 356 -13.74 5.53 24.05
C GLY A 356 -14.00 7.02 24.28
N GLY A 357 -13.53 7.85 23.33
CA GLY A 357 -13.66 9.30 23.37
C GLY A 357 -12.77 9.92 24.44
N ASN A 358 -13.36 10.74 25.33
CA ASN A 358 -12.65 11.40 26.43
C ASN A 358 -12.45 10.49 27.66
N GLN A 359 -13.00 9.28 27.64
CA GLN A 359 -12.74 8.33 28.72
C GLN A 359 -11.28 7.87 28.59
N PRO A 360 -10.48 7.94 29.67
CA PRO A 360 -9.15 7.37 29.66
C PRO A 360 -9.25 5.90 29.25
N LEU A 361 -8.23 5.41 28.54
CA LEU A 361 -8.10 3.98 28.27
C LEU A 361 -8.26 3.26 29.62
N PRO A 362 -9.03 2.16 29.71
CA PRO A 362 -9.11 1.41 30.96
C PRO A 362 -7.69 1.04 31.36
N ASP A 363 -7.37 1.17 32.64
CA ASP A 363 -6.04 0.80 33.12
C ASP A 363 -5.71 -0.60 32.60
N LEU A 364 -4.46 -0.76 32.15
CA LEU A 364 -3.98 -2.07 31.74
C LEU A 364 -4.29 -3.03 32.88
N PRO A 365 -4.91 -4.20 32.59
CA PRO A 365 -5.25 -5.12 33.65
C PRO A 365 -3.96 -5.43 34.39
N SER A 366 -4.02 -5.42 35.73
CA SER A 366 -2.81 -5.69 36.52
C SER A 366 -2.18 -6.99 36.06
N LEU A 367 -0.86 -7.12 36.19
CA LEU A 367 -0.16 -8.37 35.85
C LEU A 367 -0.79 -9.60 36.55
N TRP A 368 -1.42 -9.35 37.70
CA TRP A 368 -2.13 -10.33 38.53
C TRP A 368 -3.62 -10.48 38.22
N SER A 369 -4.15 -9.69 37.27
CA SER A 369 -5.52 -9.86 36.81
C SER A 369 -5.65 -11.21 36.10
N TRP A 370 -6.79 -11.88 36.29
CA TRP A 370 -7.04 -13.17 35.66
C TRP A 370 -6.94 -13.09 34.13
N ARG A 371 -7.25 -11.91 33.55
CA ARG A 371 -7.14 -11.66 32.10
C ARG A 371 -5.68 -11.73 31.65
N THR A 372 -4.77 -11.00 32.32
CA THR A 372 -3.35 -10.96 31.94
C THR A 372 -2.66 -12.28 32.22
N ALA A 373 -3.00 -12.93 33.34
CA ALA A 373 -2.54 -14.27 33.65
C ALA A 373 -2.99 -15.28 32.58
N ALA A 374 -4.26 -15.21 32.13
CA ALA A 374 -4.76 -16.07 31.06
C ALA A 374 -4.03 -15.82 29.73
N LEU A 375 -3.81 -14.55 29.34
CA LEU A 375 -3.03 -14.25 28.12
C LEU A 375 -1.60 -14.78 28.22
N LEU A 376 -0.91 -14.58 29.34
CA LEU A 376 0.46 -15.07 29.54
C LEU A 376 0.50 -16.60 29.49
N ILE A 377 -0.43 -17.29 30.15
CA ILE A 377 -0.54 -18.75 30.10
C ILE A 377 -0.79 -19.22 28.66
N ILE A 378 -1.69 -18.58 27.92
CA ILE A 378 -1.98 -18.94 26.52
C ILE A 378 -0.77 -18.68 25.62
N LEU A 379 -0.09 -17.52 25.74
CA LEU A 379 1.12 -17.21 24.97
C LEU A 379 2.28 -18.15 25.29
N CYS A 380 2.45 -18.53 26.56
CA CYS A 380 3.42 -19.53 26.99
C CYS A 380 3.08 -20.93 26.45
N LEU A 381 1.81 -21.35 26.50
CA LEU A 381 1.36 -22.63 25.94
C LEU A 381 1.54 -22.67 24.42
N ILE A 382 1.24 -21.57 23.71
CA ILE A 382 1.46 -21.49 22.26
C ILE A 382 2.96 -21.49 21.94
N GLY A 383 3.76 -20.68 22.63
CA GLY A 383 5.21 -20.65 22.46
C GLY A 383 5.87 -22.01 22.78
N TRP A 384 5.35 -22.73 23.78
CA TRP A 384 5.86 -24.04 24.19
C TRP A 384 5.43 -25.17 23.24
N LEU A 385 4.13 -25.27 22.93
CA LEU A 385 3.58 -26.36 22.13
C LEU A 385 3.85 -26.18 20.63
N LEU A 386 3.83 -24.94 20.13
CA LEU A 386 3.98 -24.64 18.70
C LEU A 386 5.37 -24.12 18.33
N ARG A 387 6.26 -23.88 19.31
CA ARG A 387 7.62 -23.36 19.13
C ARG A 387 7.68 -22.08 18.28
N ASP A 388 6.67 -21.20 18.40
CA ASP A 388 6.54 -20.02 17.55
C ASP A 388 7.37 -18.82 18.08
N PRO A 389 8.36 -18.30 17.32
CA PRO A 389 9.19 -17.17 17.72
C PRO A 389 8.42 -15.85 17.87
N LEU A 390 7.25 -15.70 17.23
CA LEU A 390 6.43 -14.50 17.30
C LEU A 390 5.92 -14.25 18.73
N ALA A 391 5.58 -15.31 19.47
CA ALA A 391 5.15 -15.21 20.86
C ALA A 391 6.23 -14.56 21.74
N TRP A 392 7.49 -14.95 21.53
CA TRP A 392 8.64 -14.38 22.26
C TRP A 392 8.96 -12.94 21.83
N ALA A 393 8.86 -12.63 20.53
CA ALA A 393 9.08 -11.27 20.02
C ALA A 393 8.04 -10.27 20.56
N ILE A 394 6.77 -10.67 20.70
CA ILE A 394 5.71 -9.83 21.27
C ILE A 394 5.98 -9.54 22.76
N LEU A 395 6.44 -10.55 23.51
CA LEU A 395 6.86 -10.36 24.91
C LEU A 395 8.04 -9.37 25.01
N GLY A 396 8.99 -9.41 24.07
CA GLY A 396 10.10 -8.45 23.99
C GLY A 396 9.69 -7.03 23.58
N ALA A 397 8.78 -6.89 22.62
CA ALA A 397 8.29 -5.58 22.16
C ALA A 397 7.47 -4.85 23.24
N GLY A 398 6.72 -5.58 24.06
CA GLY A 398 6.03 -5.02 25.23
C GLY A 398 7.00 -4.36 26.23
N ALA A 399 8.20 -4.93 26.39
CA ALA A 399 9.25 -4.36 27.23
C ALA A 399 9.88 -3.09 26.61
N LEU A 400 10.02 -3.01 25.28
CA LEU A 400 10.58 -1.84 24.60
C LEU A 400 9.61 -0.64 24.54
N TYR A 401 8.30 -0.88 24.35
CA TYR A 401 7.29 0.17 24.39
C TYR A 401 7.23 0.87 25.75
N ALA A 402 7.44 0.12 26.83
CA ALA A 402 7.59 0.69 28.18
C ALA A 402 8.79 1.65 28.28
N GLY A 403 9.85 1.44 27.47
CA GLY A 403 10.99 2.35 27.35
C GLY A 403 10.73 3.61 26.51
N TYR A 404 9.94 3.50 25.43
CA TYR A 404 9.63 4.62 24.53
C TYR A 404 8.89 5.77 25.22
N ARG A 405 8.02 5.46 26.20
CA ARG A 405 7.30 6.49 26.98
C ARG A 405 8.20 7.45 27.76
N GLY A 406 9.49 7.13 27.94
CA GLY A 406 10.47 8.04 28.55
C GLY A 406 10.98 9.17 27.63
N PHE A 407 10.79 9.05 26.31
CA PHE A 407 11.35 9.96 25.30
C PHE A 407 10.37 11.02 24.77
N GLU A 408 9.10 10.96 25.17
CA GLU A 408 8.03 11.85 24.70
C GLU A 408 8.30 13.34 25.00
N GLN A 409 9.09 13.63 26.04
CA GLN A 409 9.46 14.97 26.48
C GLN A 409 10.38 15.77 25.53
N PHE A 410 10.94 15.14 24.47
CA PHE A 410 11.92 15.77 23.58
C PHE A 410 11.35 16.27 22.24
N PHE A 411 10.05 16.12 21.99
CA PHE A 411 9.44 16.58 20.73
C PHE A 411 8.95 18.04 20.81
N PRO A 412 9.09 18.82 19.72
CA PRO A 412 8.72 20.25 19.69
C PRO A 412 7.22 20.48 19.96
N LYS A 413 6.89 21.59 20.62
CA LYS A 413 5.58 21.82 21.26
C LYS A 413 4.45 22.35 20.36
N SER A 414 4.72 22.73 19.11
CA SER A 414 3.67 23.19 18.18
C SER A 414 3.54 22.25 16.99
N GLU A 415 2.43 21.52 16.92
CA GLU A 415 2.12 20.60 15.81
C GLU A 415 2.14 21.31 14.44
N LEU A 416 1.61 22.54 14.37
CA LEU A 416 1.59 23.33 13.15
C LEU A 416 3.00 23.62 12.61
N GLY A 417 3.92 24.06 13.48
CA GLY A 417 5.30 24.34 13.09
C GLY A 417 6.04 23.09 12.61
N LEU A 418 5.81 21.95 13.27
CA LEU A 418 6.33 20.66 12.81
C LEU A 418 5.75 20.27 11.45
N GLY A 419 4.44 20.49 11.25
CA GLY A 419 3.75 20.24 9.99
C GLY A 419 4.36 21.02 8.82
N LEU A 420 4.57 22.33 8.99
CA LEU A 420 5.19 23.19 7.98
C LEU A 420 6.64 22.79 7.67
N LEU A 421 7.42 22.43 8.70
CA LEU A 421 8.80 21.98 8.53
C LEU A 421 8.87 20.65 7.75
N LEU A 422 7.98 19.71 8.07
CA LEU A 422 7.88 18.44 7.35
C LEU A 422 7.44 18.62 5.90
N LEU A 423 6.49 19.52 5.63
CA LEU A 423 6.12 19.87 4.25
C LEU A 423 7.35 20.36 3.48
N ALA A 424 8.06 21.38 3.99
CA ALA A 424 9.26 21.91 3.34
C ALA A 424 10.35 20.84 3.15
N ALA A 425 10.59 20.02 4.18
CA ALA A 425 11.55 18.92 4.12
C ALA A 425 11.17 17.90 3.03
N GLY A 426 9.88 17.60 2.87
CA GLY A 426 9.38 16.72 1.80
C GLY A 426 9.82 17.20 0.41
N PHE A 427 9.53 18.45 0.05
CA PHE A 427 9.94 19.02 -1.25
C PHE A 427 11.46 19.01 -1.45
N ILE A 428 12.24 19.34 -0.41
CA ILE A 428 13.72 19.33 -0.48
C ILE A 428 14.25 17.91 -0.71
N VAL A 429 13.74 16.94 0.05
CA VAL A 429 14.15 15.52 -0.07
C VAL A 429 13.78 14.96 -1.44
N PHE A 430 12.62 15.34 -2.00
CA PHE A 430 12.24 14.98 -3.36
C PHE A 430 13.24 15.50 -4.41
N ALA A 431 13.56 16.79 -4.34
CA ALA A 431 14.51 17.42 -5.27
C ALA A 431 15.90 16.79 -5.17
N LEU A 432 16.36 16.48 -3.95
CA LEU A 432 17.62 15.78 -3.72
C LEU A 432 17.59 14.37 -4.34
N GLY A 433 16.48 13.64 -4.21
CA GLY A 433 16.29 12.34 -4.84
C GLY A 433 16.44 12.39 -6.36
N LEU A 434 15.82 13.38 -7.01
CA LEU A 434 15.98 13.61 -8.45
C LEU A 434 17.42 13.97 -8.83
N ALA A 435 18.06 14.83 -8.05
CA ALA A 435 19.43 15.28 -8.30
C ALA A 435 20.43 14.11 -8.20
N ILE A 436 20.30 13.24 -7.19
CA ILE A 436 21.11 12.01 -7.06
C ILE A 436 20.93 11.12 -8.29
N ASN A 437 19.70 10.87 -8.72
CA ASN A 437 19.45 10.06 -9.92
C ASN A 437 20.02 10.70 -11.19
N TRP A 438 20.02 12.02 -11.28
CA TRP A 438 20.62 12.75 -12.40
C TRP A 438 22.14 12.66 -12.43
N TRP A 439 22.81 12.82 -11.28
CA TRP A 439 24.26 12.77 -11.15
C TRP A 439 24.82 11.37 -11.36
N PHE A 440 24.13 10.35 -10.85
CA PHE A 440 24.55 8.95 -10.97
C PHE A 440 23.89 8.22 -12.14
N ARG A 441 23.34 8.95 -13.11
CA ARG A 441 22.77 8.33 -14.31
C ARG A 441 23.86 7.50 -15.01
N ALA A 442 23.50 6.30 -15.46
CA ALA A 442 24.39 5.55 -16.33
C ALA A 442 24.67 6.41 -17.56
N ALA A 443 25.94 6.50 -17.97
CA ALA A 443 26.26 7.03 -19.29
C ALA A 443 25.43 6.24 -20.31
N PRO A 444 24.87 6.88 -21.36
CA PRO A 444 24.22 6.15 -22.44
C PRO A 444 25.15 5.03 -22.87
N LYS A 445 24.67 3.77 -22.81
CA LYS A 445 25.47 2.64 -23.32
C LYS A 445 25.80 3.02 -24.75
N GLU A 446 27.09 3.18 -25.07
CA GLU A 446 27.48 3.41 -26.46
C GLU A 446 26.83 2.30 -27.28
N PRO A 447 26.19 2.63 -28.42
CA PRO A 447 25.56 1.62 -29.25
C PRO A 447 26.61 0.55 -29.50
N GLU A 448 26.30 -0.70 -29.11
CA GLU A 448 27.19 -1.82 -29.38
C GLU A 448 27.51 -1.76 -30.87
N PRO A 449 28.80 -1.72 -31.26
CA PRO A 449 29.16 -1.69 -32.66
C PRO A 449 28.46 -2.88 -33.33
N PRO A 450 27.95 -2.71 -34.56
CA PRO A 450 27.29 -3.80 -35.25
C PRO A 450 28.17 -5.04 -35.17
N PRO A 451 27.57 -6.23 -34.95
CA PRO A 451 28.35 -7.47 -34.84
C PRO A 451 29.32 -7.49 -36.01
N SER A 452 30.61 -7.63 -35.70
CA SER A 452 31.64 -7.70 -36.73
C SER A 452 31.19 -8.79 -37.72
N PRO A 453 31.23 -8.51 -39.04
CA PRO A 453 30.79 -9.50 -40.03
C PRO A 453 31.44 -10.83 -39.68
N GLU A 454 30.63 -11.88 -39.53
CA GLU A 454 31.14 -13.21 -39.22
C GLU A 454 32.26 -13.51 -40.21
N PRO A 455 33.47 -13.88 -39.73
CA PRO A 455 34.52 -14.27 -40.63
C PRO A 455 33.96 -15.39 -41.52
N PRO A 456 34.21 -15.35 -42.84
CA PRO A 456 33.66 -16.33 -43.77
C PRO A 456 33.94 -17.72 -43.21
N SER A 457 32.87 -18.51 -43.03
CA SER A 457 32.98 -19.87 -42.54
C SER A 457 34.05 -20.57 -43.37
N SER A 458 35.09 -21.03 -42.68
CA SER A 458 36.18 -21.78 -43.29
C SER A 458 35.57 -22.84 -44.19
N PRO A 459 35.95 -22.95 -45.48
CA PRO A 459 35.36 -23.92 -46.37
C PRO A 459 35.45 -25.28 -45.71
N GLU A 460 34.29 -25.90 -45.48
CA GLU A 460 34.18 -27.27 -44.97
C GLU A 460 35.14 -28.12 -45.79
N GLN A 461 36.25 -28.54 -45.17
CA GLN A 461 37.13 -29.55 -45.74
C GLN A 461 36.33 -30.84 -45.72
N ASN A 462 35.65 -31.09 -46.83
CA ASN A 462 34.93 -32.31 -47.12
C ASN A 462 35.95 -33.44 -47.30
N THR A 463 36.48 -33.96 -46.20
CA THR A 463 37.36 -35.13 -46.21
C THR A 463 36.49 -36.38 -46.35
N GLY A 464 36.22 -36.76 -47.60
CA GLY A 464 35.73 -38.08 -47.92
C GLY A 464 36.83 -39.13 -47.75
N THR A 465 36.56 -40.16 -46.97
CA THR A 465 37.14 -41.52 -47.07
C THR A 465 36.11 -42.54 -46.66
#